data_AF-A0A2X0KD82-F1
#
_entry.id   AF-A0A2X0KD82-F1
#
_cell.length_a   1.000
_cell.length_b   1.000
_cell.length_c   1.000
_cell.angle_alpha   90.00
_cell.angle_beta   90.00
_cell.angle_gamma   90.00
#
_symmetry.space_group_name_H-M   'P 1'
#
loop_
_entity.id
_entity.type
_entity.pdbx_description
1 polymer ?
#
loop_
_entity_poly.entity_id
_entity_poly.type
_entity_poly.pdbx_seq_one_letter_code
_entity_poly.pdbx_strand_id
1 'polypeptide(L)'
;MLSLWSAARQLLYFTIAILLAWTTIFSASFIGRSEAVFGYHWNSASLLLSSSVIGNIFIALHFVVHANNNESFSASLFFETLGVWILWVLFLVGASDLSGDFPSGSVCIRHICAFARLTLAFAWVTWFMLSWLLFNLFVAGITHGVRIENHTAAWRAPYKVYLRGSDPEQLTPNEAPTPLSVSAPLEAGQPAAAAIAHPTAPIPMTEV
;
A
#
# COMPACT_ATOMS: atom_id res chain seq x y z
N MET A 1 2.08 -10.69 -18.06
CA MET A 1 1.66 -10.93 -16.65
C MET A 1 1.29 -9.63 -15.93
N LEU A 2 2.12 -8.58 -15.96
CA LEU A 2 1.83 -7.29 -15.31
C LEU A 2 0.57 -6.56 -15.83
N SER A 3 0.26 -6.60 -17.14
CA SER A 3 -0.94 -5.93 -17.66
C SER A 3 -2.25 -6.63 -17.25
N LEU A 4 -2.26 -7.97 -17.19
CA LEU A 4 -3.40 -8.76 -16.72
C LEU A 4 -3.67 -8.50 -15.23
N TRP A 5 -2.61 -8.42 -14.42
CA TRP A 5 -2.69 -8.09 -13.00
C TRP A 5 -3.26 -6.68 -12.76
N SER A 6 -2.78 -5.69 -13.52
CA SER A 6 -3.28 -4.31 -13.47
C SER A 6 -4.77 -4.25 -13.85
N ALA A 7 -5.15 -4.91 -14.95
CA ALA A 7 -6.54 -4.97 -15.41
C ALA A 7 -7.46 -5.65 -14.37
N ALA A 8 -7.01 -6.73 -13.74
CA ALA A 8 -7.76 -7.40 -12.69
C ALA A 8 -7.99 -6.50 -11.47
N ARG A 9 -6.98 -5.73 -11.03
CA ARG A 9 -7.10 -4.77 -9.92
C ARG A 9 -8.08 -3.64 -10.27
N GLN A 10 -8.00 -3.08 -11.47
CA GLN A 10 -8.94 -2.04 -11.93
C GLN A 10 -10.38 -2.55 -12.00
N LEU A 11 -10.59 -3.76 -12.55
CA LEU A 11 -11.89 -4.40 -12.56
C LEU A 11 -12.42 -4.61 -11.14
N LEU A 12 -11.55 -4.96 -10.19
CA LEU A 12 -11.94 -5.13 -8.80
C LEU A 12 -12.38 -3.81 -8.16
N TYR A 13 -11.61 -2.74 -8.37
CA TYR A 13 -11.96 -1.40 -7.90
C TYR A 13 -13.30 -0.93 -8.46
N PHE A 14 -13.52 -1.11 -9.77
CA PHE A 14 -14.78 -0.77 -10.41
C PHE A 14 -15.94 -1.59 -9.84
N THR A 15 -15.75 -2.90 -9.65
CA THR A 15 -16.77 -3.78 -9.08
C THR A 15 -17.11 -3.39 -7.65
N ILE A 16 -16.10 -3.08 -6.83
CA ILE A 16 -16.30 -2.63 -5.46
C ILE A 16 -17.03 -1.27 -5.44
N ALA A 17 -16.68 -0.32 -6.31
CA ALA A 17 -17.40 0.95 -6.41
C ALA A 17 -18.90 0.75 -6.67
N ILE A 18 -19.26 -0.14 -7.59
CA ILE A 18 -20.66 -0.49 -7.86
C ILE A 18 -21.32 -1.10 -6.60
N LEU A 19 -20.65 -2.03 -5.92
CA LEU A 19 -21.18 -2.65 -4.70
C LEU A 19 -21.36 -1.64 -3.56
N LEU A 20 -20.43 -0.71 -3.40
CA LEU A 20 -20.53 0.38 -2.43
C LEU A 20 -21.70 1.30 -2.79
N ALA A 21 -21.88 1.67 -4.06
CA ALA A 21 -23.02 2.47 -4.50
C ALA A 21 -24.37 1.78 -4.18
N TRP A 22 -24.47 0.48 -4.44
CA TRP A 22 -25.66 -0.29 -4.06
C TRP A 22 -25.85 -0.38 -2.54
N THR A 23 -24.78 -0.58 -1.78
CA THR A 23 -24.83 -0.56 -0.30
C THR A 23 -25.35 0.78 0.20
N THR A 24 -24.90 1.90 -0.38
CA THR A 24 -25.40 3.24 -0.06
C THR A 24 -26.91 3.33 -0.31
N ILE A 25 -27.37 2.94 -1.50
CA ILE A 25 -28.78 3.03 -1.90
C ILE A 25 -29.67 2.19 -0.97
N PHE A 26 -29.30 0.93 -0.73
CA PHE A 26 -30.11 0.04 0.10
C PHE A 26 -30.07 0.42 1.57
N SER A 27 -28.91 0.82 2.10
CA SER A 27 -28.80 1.27 3.49
C SER A 27 -29.59 2.55 3.74
N ALA A 28 -29.49 3.54 2.85
CA ALA A 28 -30.29 4.77 2.94
C ALA A 28 -31.79 4.48 2.85
N SER A 29 -32.20 3.61 1.93
CA SER A 29 -33.60 3.20 1.78
C SER A 29 -34.11 2.46 3.02
N PHE A 30 -33.29 1.57 3.59
CA PHE A 30 -33.63 0.84 4.81
C PHE A 30 -33.79 1.79 6.00
N ILE A 31 -32.83 2.70 6.22
CA ILE A 31 -32.86 3.70 7.29
C ILE A 31 -34.12 4.56 7.17
N GLY A 32 -34.34 5.18 6.00
CA GLY A 32 -35.49 6.06 5.80
C GLY A 32 -36.84 5.36 5.98
N ARG A 33 -36.94 4.08 5.63
CA ARG A 33 -38.14 3.27 5.88
C ARG A 33 -38.28 2.88 7.35
N SER A 34 -37.19 2.52 8.02
CA SER A 34 -37.21 2.14 9.43
C SER A 34 -37.61 3.31 10.33
N GLU A 35 -37.09 4.50 10.05
CA GLU A 35 -37.41 5.73 10.79
C GLU A 35 -38.88 6.12 10.59
N ALA A 36 -39.38 6.08 9.36
CA ALA A 36 -40.77 6.42 9.06
C ALA A 36 -41.80 5.50 9.72
N VAL A 37 -41.44 4.24 9.99
CA VAL A 37 -42.38 3.22 10.50
C VAL A 37 -42.21 2.96 12.00
N PHE A 38 -40.97 3.01 12.51
CA PHE A 38 -40.67 2.65 13.89
C PHE A 38 -40.14 3.81 14.74
N GLY A 39 -39.81 4.96 14.13
CA GLY A 39 -39.31 6.14 14.85
C GLY A 39 -37.86 6.01 15.36
N TYR A 40 -37.14 4.96 14.96
CA TYR A 40 -35.72 4.77 15.26
C TYR A 40 -34.97 4.25 14.03
N HIS A 41 -33.65 4.45 14.00
CA HIS A 41 -32.75 3.97 12.95
C HIS A 41 -31.77 2.93 13.49
N TRP A 42 -31.25 2.10 12.59
CA TRP A 42 -30.31 1.03 12.91
C TRP A 42 -28.87 1.50 12.76
N ASN A 43 -28.09 1.45 13.84
CA ASN A 43 -26.69 1.90 13.86
C ASN A 43 -25.81 1.11 12.89
N SER A 44 -26.05 -0.19 12.75
CA SER A 44 -25.37 -1.03 11.75
C SER A 44 -25.59 -0.56 10.33
N ALA A 45 -26.83 -0.18 9.99
CA ALA A 45 -27.15 0.33 8.66
C ALA A 45 -26.52 1.71 8.40
N SER A 46 -26.44 2.59 9.40
CA SER A 46 -25.76 3.89 9.26
C SER A 46 -24.24 3.74 9.15
N LEU A 47 -23.66 2.74 9.83
CA LEU A 47 -22.26 2.36 9.66
C LEU A 47 -21.99 1.88 8.22
N LEU A 48 -22.85 1.01 7.67
CA LEU A 48 -22.73 0.53 6.29
C LEU A 48 -22.92 1.65 5.26
N LEU A 49 -23.85 2.58 5.52
CA LEU A 49 -24.06 3.76 4.67
C LEU A 49 -22.83 4.68 4.68
N SER A 50 -22.30 5.00 5.86
CA SER A 50 -21.14 5.89 5.98
C SER A 50 -19.88 5.23 5.40
N SER A 51 -19.65 3.95 5.67
CA SER A 51 -18.52 3.21 5.10
C SER A 51 -18.60 3.10 3.59
N SER A 52 -19.80 2.93 3.02
CA SER A 52 -19.98 2.86 1.57
C SER A 52 -19.76 4.21 0.88
N VAL A 53 -20.15 5.31 1.51
CA VAL A 53 -19.85 6.67 1.02
C VAL A 53 -18.35 6.95 1.10
N ILE A 54 -17.72 6.70 2.25
CA ILE A 54 -16.27 6.86 2.43
C ILE A 54 -15.51 6.00 1.42
N GLY A 55 -15.93 4.75 1.21
CA GLY A 55 -15.32 3.85 0.24
C GLY A 55 -15.40 4.37 -1.21
N ASN A 56 -16.53 4.93 -1.63
CA ASN A 56 -16.65 5.54 -2.97
C ASN A 56 -15.70 6.73 -3.13
N ILE A 57 -15.60 7.59 -2.12
CA ILE A 57 -14.66 8.73 -2.13
C ILE A 57 -13.23 8.23 -2.23
N PHE A 58 -12.88 7.22 -1.44
CA PHE A 58 -11.55 6.61 -1.45
C PHE A 58 -11.18 6.02 -2.82
N ILE A 59 -12.11 5.29 -3.46
CA ILE A 59 -11.87 4.73 -4.81
C ILE A 59 -11.74 5.83 -5.86
N ALA A 60 -12.58 6.88 -5.80
CA ALA A 60 -12.45 8.01 -6.70
C ALA A 60 -11.09 8.71 -6.53
N LEU A 61 -10.65 8.92 -5.29
CA LEU A 61 -9.35 9.50 -4.99
C LEU A 61 -8.20 8.64 -5.52
N HIS A 62 -8.28 7.31 -5.35
CA HIS A 62 -7.32 6.36 -5.92
C HIS A 62 -7.16 6.54 -7.44
N PHE A 63 -8.27 6.64 -8.19
CA PHE A 63 -8.20 6.87 -9.63
C PHE A 63 -7.63 8.24 -10.00
N VAL A 64 -8.01 9.31 -9.29
CA VAL A 64 -7.49 10.67 -9.55
C VAL A 64 -5.99 10.74 -9.31
N VAL A 65 -5.51 10.14 -8.23
CA VAL A 65 -4.09 10.10 -7.87
C VAL A 65 -3.27 9.35 -8.93
N HIS A 66 -3.75 8.18 -9.37
CA HIS A 66 -3.08 7.41 -10.41
C HIS A 66 -3.14 8.07 -11.78
N ALA A 67 -4.24 8.76 -12.13
CA ALA A 67 -4.33 9.52 -13.38
C ALA A 67 -3.30 10.65 -13.45
N ASN A 68 -2.94 11.24 -12.30
CA ASN A 68 -2.00 12.35 -12.22
C ASN A 68 -0.52 11.92 -12.12
N ASN A 69 -0.21 10.61 -12.07
CA ASN A 69 1.17 10.08 -11.96
C ASN A 69 1.99 10.69 -10.79
N ASN A 70 1.34 11.08 -9.70
CA ASN A 70 1.94 11.90 -8.64
C ASN A 70 2.61 11.12 -7.50
N GLU A 71 2.52 9.78 -7.46
CA GLU A 71 2.92 9.01 -6.28
C GLU A 71 4.03 7.98 -6.52
N SER A 72 4.91 7.86 -5.52
CA SER A 72 5.81 6.71 -5.39
C SER A 72 4.99 5.45 -5.13
N PHE A 73 5.29 4.37 -5.86
CA PHE A 73 4.54 3.11 -5.80
C PHE A 73 4.36 2.55 -4.38
N SER A 74 5.39 2.67 -3.53
CA SER A 74 5.36 2.16 -2.15
C SER A 74 4.38 2.93 -1.25
N ALA A 75 4.41 4.27 -1.29
CA ALA A 75 3.48 5.11 -0.52
C ALA A 75 2.04 4.82 -0.92
N SER A 76 1.79 4.73 -2.23
CA SER A 76 0.48 4.45 -2.80
C SER A 76 -0.05 3.09 -2.32
N LEU A 77 0.77 2.04 -2.38
CA LEU A 77 0.40 0.69 -1.93
C LEU A 77 0.08 0.63 -0.44
N PHE A 78 0.84 1.35 0.41
CA PHE A 78 0.59 1.40 1.84
C PHE A 78 -0.75 2.07 2.18
N PHE A 79 -0.99 3.28 1.67
CA PHE A 79 -2.24 4.01 1.92
C PHE A 79 -3.45 3.28 1.34
N GLU A 80 -3.27 2.64 0.19
CA GLU A 80 -4.31 1.84 -0.43
C GLU A 80 -4.67 0.63 0.45
N THR A 81 -3.66 -0.10 0.93
CA THR A 81 -3.85 -1.25 1.83
C THR A 81 -4.52 -0.82 3.14
N LEU A 82 -4.08 0.29 3.74
CA LEU A 82 -4.65 0.82 4.98
C LEU A 82 -6.11 1.24 4.79
N GLY A 83 -6.43 1.96 3.70
CA GLY A 83 -7.80 2.38 3.41
C GLY A 83 -8.74 1.20 3.16
N VAL A 84 -8.30 0.21 2.38
CA VAL A 84 -9.09 -1.02 2.15
C VAL A 84 -9.24 -1.81 3.45
N TRP A 85 -8.23 -1.86 4.32
CA TRP A 85 -8.32 -2.52 5.62
C TRP A 85 -9.35 -1.86 6.55
N ILE A 86 -9.35 -0.53 6.64
CA ILE A 86 -10.34 0.22 7.42
C ILE A 86 -11.76 -0.09 6.90
N LEU A 87 -11.96 -0.02 5.58
CA LEU A 87 -13.26 -0.34 4.96
C LEU A 87 -13.66 -1.79 5.23
N TRP A 88 -12.72 -2.73 5.15
CA TRP A 88 -12.96 -4.14 5.44
C TRP A 88 -13.47 -4.36 6.87
N VAL A 89 -12.87 -3.69 7.86
CA VAL A 89 -13.34 -3.76 9.26
C VAL A 89 -14.73 -3.14 9.41
N LEU A 90 -14.97 -1.97 8.83
CA LEU A 90 -16.28 -1.29 8.92
C LEU A 90 -17.40 -2.14 8.32
N PHE A 91 -17.15 -2.76 7.17
CA PHE A 91 -18.10 -3.66 6.53
C PHE A 91 -18.32 -4.94 7.33
N LEU A 92 -17.26 -5.51 7.94
CA LEU A 92 -17.39 -6.69 8.80
C LEU A 92 -18.28 -6.38 10.01
N VAL A 93 -17.98 -5.29 10.72
CA VAL A 93 -18.74 -4.87 11.90
C VAL A 93 -20.19 -4.59 11.52
N GLY A 94 -20.43 -3.74 10.51
CA GLY A 94 -21.78 -3.39 10.07
C GLY A 94 -22.60 -4.59 9.59
N ALA A 95 -22.00 -5.53 8.86
CA ALA A 95 -22.67 -6.74 8.40
C ALA A 95 -22.97 -7.72 9.55
N SER A 96 -22.02 -7.89 10.49
CA SER A 96 -22.18 -8.79 11.64
C SER A 96 -23.29 -8.32 12.58
N ASP A 97 -23.32 -7.02 12.89
CA ASP A 97 -24.32 -6.41 13.78
C ASP A 97 -25.71 -6.50 13.15
N LEU A 98 -25.84 -6.15 11.86
CA LEU A 98 -27.10 -6.26 11.13
C LEU A 98 -27.59 -7.72 10.98
N SER A 99 -26.67 -8.70 10.95
CA SER A 99 -27.01 -10.13 10.92
C SER A 99 -27.54 -10.65 12.26
N GLY A 100 -27.11 -10.06 13.38
CA GLY A 100 -27.59 -10.41 14.71
C GLY A 100 -29.00 -9.90 14.98
N ASP A 101 -29.29 -8.70 14.49
CA ASP A 101 -30.55 -8.00 14.76
C ASP A 101 -31.70 -8.36 13.79
N PHE A 102 -31.40 -8.72 12.54
CA PHE A 102 -32.38 -9.16 11.54
C PHE A 102 -32.10 -10.59 11.05
N PRO A 103 -33.11 -11.50 11.00
CA PRO A 103 -34.53 -11.24 10.78
C PRO A 103 -35.39 -11.86 11.90
N SER A 104 -35.44 -11.25 13.09
CA SER A 104 -36.38 -11.74 14.10
C SER A 104 -37.82 -11.43 13.66
N GLY A 105 -38.66 -12.47 13.57
CA GLY A 105 -39.95 -12.47 12.86
C GLY A 105 -41.02 -11.51 13.40
N SER A 106 -40.80 -10.82 14.52
CA SER A 106 -41.74 -9.89 15.14
C SER A 106 -41.67 -8.45 14.60
N VAL A 107 -40.58 -8.07 13.90
CA VAL A 107 -40.34 -6.66 13.44
C VAL A 107 -40.42 -6.53 11.91
N CYS A 108 -40.80 -7.60 11.21
CA CYS A 108 -40.55 -7.74 9.79
C CYS A 108 -41.76 -7.36 8.90
N ILE A 109 -41.94 -6.07 8.61
CA ILE A 109 -42.87 -5.61 7.57
C ILE A 109 -42.23 -5.83 6.20
N ARG A 110 -42.97 -6.48 5.29
CA ARG A 110 -42.50 -7.10 4.03
C ARG A 110 -41.45 -6.28 3.24
N HIS A 111 -41.67 -4.97 3.06
CA HIS A 111 -40.76 -4.10 2.31
C HIS A 111 -39.49 -3.72 3.10
N ILE A 112 -39.61 -3.49 4.42
CA ILE A 112 -38.47 -3.12 5.27
C ILE A 112 -37.48 -4.28 5.35
N CYS A 113 -37.99 -5.50 5.47
CA CYS A 113 -37.14 -6.70 5.46
C CYS A 113 -36.47 -6.99 4.13
N ALA A 114 -37.11 -6.63 3.01
CA ALA A 114 -36.45 -6.74 1.71
C ALA A 114 -35.23 -5.82 1.65
N PHE A 115 -35.36 -4.56 2.09
CA PHE A 115 -34.23 -3.63 2.15
C PHE A 115 -33.16 -4.07 3.15
N ALA A 116 -33.53 -4.52 4.35
CA ALA A 116 -32.56 -5.03 5.32
C ALA A 116 -31.75 -6.22 4.77
N ARG A 117 -32.42 -7.18 4.12
CA ARG A 117 -31.76 -8.34 3.49
C ARG A 117 -30.88 -7.95 2.32
N LEU A 118 -31.31 -6.99 1.50
CA LEU A 118 -30.50 -6.46 0.41
C LEU A 118 -29.26 -5.75 0.95
N THR A 119 -29.42 -4.83 1.91
CA THR A 119 -28.31 -4.18 2.60
C THR A 119 -27.32 -5.21 3.15
N LEU A 120 -27.83 -6.25 3.82
CA LEU A 120 -26.99 -7.31 4.37
C LEU A 120 -26.26 -8.12 3.29
N ALA A 121 -26.95 -8.50 2.21
CA ALA A 121 -26.34 -9.22 1.10
C ALA A 121 -25.24 -8.40 0.44
N PHE A 122 -25.49 -7.12 0.14
CA PHE A 122 -24.49 -6.23 -0.44
C PHE A 122 -23.33 -5.96 0.52
N ALA A 123 -23.57 -5.86 1.82
CA ALA A 123 -22.52 -5.71 2.82
C ALA A 123 -21.57 -6.92 2.82
N TRP A 124 -22.10 -8.14 2.86
CA TRP A 124 -21.30 -9.37 2.83
C TRP A 124 -20.55 -9.56 1.51
N VAL A 125 -21.21 -9.29 0.37
CA VAL A 125 -20.55 -9.36 -0.94
C VAL A 125 -19.44 -8.32 -1.04
N THR A 126 -19.67 -7.10 -0.56
CA THR A 126 -18.63 -6.05 -0.53
C THR A 126 -17.47 -6.44 0.37
N TRP A 127 -17.74 -6.97 1.56
CA TRP A 127 -16.71 -7.47 2.48
C TRP A 127 -15.85 -8.57 1.84
N PHE A 128 -16.47 -9.51 1.13
CA PHE A 128 -15.74 -10.56 0.41
C PHE A 128 -14.85 -9.98 -0.70
N MET A 129 -15.37 -9.01 -1.47
CA MET A 129 -14.58 -8.34 -2.51
C MET A 129 -13.45 -7.49 -1.95
N LEU A 130 -13.66 -6.83 -0.80
CA LEU A 130 -12.60 -6.12 -0.07
C LEU A 130 -11.53 -7.10 0.45
N SER A 131 -11.92 -8.30 0.88
CA SER A 131 -10.98 -9.36 1.29
C SER A 131 -10.09 -9.79 0.12
N TRP A 132 -10.70 -9.97 -1.06
CA TRP A 132 -9.97 -10.28 -2.28
C TRP A 132 -9.03 -9.14 -2.68
N LEU A 133 -9.47 -7.88 -2.56
CA LEU A 133 -8.62 -6.71 -2.81
C LEU A 133 -7.41 -6.67 -1.88
N LEU A 134 -7.64 -6.82 -0.57
CA LEU A 134 -6.59 -6.88 0.45
C LEU A 134 -5.57 -7.98 0.16
N PHE A 135 -6.04 -9.17 -0.22
CA PHE A 135 -5.16 -10.26 -0.60
C PHE A 135 -4.27 -9.87 -1.79
N ASN A 136 -4.84 -9.27 -2.85
CA ASN A 136 -4.06 -8.83 -4.01
C ASN A 136 -3.05 -7.73 -3.64
N LEU A 137 -3.42 -6.78 -2.80
CA LEU A 137 -2.52 -5.72 -2.33
C LEU A 137 -1.37 -6.28 -1.49
N PHE A 138 -1.67 -7.25 -0.62
CA PHE A 138 -0.66 -7.91 0.21
C PHE A 138 0.34 -8.71 -0.63
N VAL A 139 -0.14 -9.47 -1.62
CA VAL A 139 0.72 -10.19 -2.58
C VAL A 139 1.57 -9.21 -3.40
N ALA A 140 1.00 -8.08 -3.82
CA ALA A 140 1.74 -7.03 -4.52
C ALA A 140 2.84 -6.40 -3.63
N GLY A 141 2.54 -6.16 -2.36
CA GLY A 141 3.51 -5.66 -1.38
C GLY A 141 4.68 -6.64 -1.16
N ILE A 142 4.38 -7.93 -0.98
CA ILE A 142 5.41 -8.97 -0.82
C ILE A 142 6.27 -9.07 -2.07
N THR A 143 5.68 -9.18 -3.26
CA THR A 143 6.43 -9.35 -4.51
C THR A 143 7.31 -8.14 -4.81
N HIS A 144 6.85 -6.92 -4.53
CA HIS A 144 7.67 -5.72 -4.65
C HIS A 144 8.81 -5.70 -3.64
N GLY A 145 8.55 -6.06 -2.37
CA GLY A 145 9.58 -6.16 -1.34
C GLY A 145 10.62 -7.23 -1.64
N VAL A 146 10.23 -8.39 -2.17
CA VAL A 146 11.18 -9.47 -2.54
C VAL A 146 12.08 -9.04 -3.70
N ARG A 147 11.60 -8.19 -4.62
CA ARG A 147 12.28 -7.89 -5.89
C ARG A 147 13.17 -6.66 -5.86
N ILE A 148 12.93 -5.69 -4.98
CA ILE A 148 13.54 -4.35 -5.08
C ILE A 148 14.33 -3.94 -3.82
N GLU A 149 13.96 -4.37 -2.61
CA GLU A 149 14.68 -4.02 -1.38
C GLU A 149 14.55 -5.12 -0.33
N ASN A 150 15.66 -5.65 0.20
CA ASN A 150 15.71 -6.60 1.33
C ASN A 150 14.47 -6.47 2.23
N HIS A 151 13.66 -7.56 2.31
CA HIS A 151 12.25 -7.67 2.75
C HIS A 151 11.70 -6.70 3.82
N THR A 152 12.55 -6.16 4.69
CA THR A 152 12.24 -5.22 5.77
C THR A 152 12.28 -3.73 5.37
N ALA A 153 12.89 -3.36 4.24
CA ALA A 153 13.05 -1.96 3.82
C ALA A 153 11.84 -1.44 3.02
N ALA A 154 11.21 -2.30 2.21
CA ALA A 154 10.05 -1.93 1.39
C ALA A 154 8.85 -1.41 2.20
N TRP A 155 8.71 -1.87 3.45
CA TRP A 155 7.65 -1.45 4.38
C TRP A 155 8.06 -0.29 5.29
N ARG A 156 9.34 0.13 5.30
CA ARG A 156 9.86 1.21 6.15
C ARG A 156 10.04 2.55 5.45
N ALA A 157 9.94 2.61 4.13
CA ALA A 157 10.17 3.84 3.36
C ALA A 157 8.88 4.32 2.68
N PRO A 158 7.96 5.01 3.39
CA PRO A 158 6.82 5.67 2.78
C PRO A 158 7.21 6.88 1.90
N TYR A 159 8.48 7.30 1.90
CA TYR A 159 8.96 8.45 1.13
C TYR A 159 10.35 8.20 0.49
N LYS A 160 10.43 7.30 -0.49
CA LYS A 160 11.42 7.47 -1.56
C LYS A 160 10.70 8.05 -2.76
N VAL A 161 10.68 9.38 -2.81
CA VAL A 161 10.37 10.10 -4.06
C VAL A 161 11.45 9.71 -5.05
N TYR A 162 11.15 8.79 -5.98
CA TYR A 162 11.97 8.66 -7.17
C TYR A 162 11.79 9.95 -7.95
N LEU A 163 12.75 10.87 -7.79
CA LEU A 163 12.86 12.06 -8.62
C LEU A 163 12.89 11.60 -10.07
N ARG A 164 11.84 11.98 -10.80
CA ARG A 164 11.70 11.81 -12.24
C ARG A 164 12.96 12.39 -12.92
N GLY A 165 13.77 11.51 -13.51
CA GLY A 165 14.96 11.94 -14.25
C GLY A 165 16.16 10.99 -14.24
N SER A 166 16.14 9.87 -13.53
CA SER A 166 17.07 8.77 -13.79
C SER A 166 16.35 7.70 -14.58
N ASP A 167 16.74 7.54 -15.85
CA ASP A 167 16.48 6.34 -16.61
C ASP A 167 16.78 5.11 -15.74
N PRO A 168 16.05 3.99 -15.92
CA PRO A 168 16.51 2.74 -15.33
C PRO A 168 17.92 2.51 -15.87
N GLU A 169 18.92 2.49 -14.98
CA GLU A 169 20.25 2.04 -15.33
C GLU A 169 20.08 0.69 -16.01
N GLN A 170 20.20 0.73 -17.33
CA GLN A 170 20.29 -0.43 -18.17
C GLN A 170 21.58 -1.09 -17.72
N LEU A 171 21.45 -2.14 -16.91
CA LEU A 171 22.54 -3.09 -16.64
C LEU A 171 23.02 -3.58 -18.01
N THR A 172 24.04 -2.92 -18.55
CA THR A 172 24.80 -3.37 -19.70
C THR A 172 25.51 -4.65 -19.28
N PRO A 173 25.24 -5.80 -19.93
CA PRO A 173 26.02 -6.99 -19.72
C PRO A 173 27.36 -6.79 -20.44
N ASN A 174 28.46 -7.01 -19.70
CA ASN A 174 29.85 -7.10 -20.14
C ASN A 174 30.61 -5.78 -20.30
N GLU A 175 31.27 -5.37 -19.21
CA GLU A 175 32.56 -4.68 -19.32
C GLU A 175 33.62 -5.59 -18.70
N ALA A 176 34.65 -5.90 -19.49
CA ALA A 176 35.73 -6.81 -19.15
C ALA A 176 36.55 -6.30 -17.94
N PRO A 177 37.18 -7.17 -17.14
CA PRO A 177 37.92 -6.74 -15.96
C PRO A 177 39.22 -6.02 -16.34
N THR A 178 39.29 -4.72 -16.07
CA THR A 178 40.53 -3.93 -16.11
C THR A 178 41.34 -4.21 -14.84
N PRO A 179 42.67 -4.44 -14.91
CA PRO A 179 43.46 -4.89 -13.77
C PRO A 179 43.73 -3.79 -12.73
N LEU A 180 43.78 -4.21 -11.46
CA LEU A 180 44.06 -3.42 -10.26
C LEU A 180 45.32 -2.54 -10.38
N SER A 181 45.15 -1.23 -10.19
CA SER A 181 46.26 -0.29 -9.92
C SER A 181 46.51 -0.23 -8.40
N VAL A 182 47.71 -0.64 -8.00
CA VAL A 182 48.21 -0.53 -6.62
C VAL A 182 48.64 0.91 -6.37
N SER A 183 48.09 1.56 -5.35
CA SER A 183 48.70 2.68 -4.64
C SER A 183 48.06 2.80 -3.26
N ALA A 184 48.79 2.42 -2.21
CA ALA A 184 48.41 2.66 -0.81
C ALA A 184 49.14 3.92 -0.28
N PRO A 185 48.50 4.72 0.60
CA PRO A 185 49.06 5.97 1.11
C PRO A 185 50.00 5.72 2.31
N LEU A 186 51.10 6.47 2.38
CA LEU A 186 52.02 6.51 3.52
C LEU A 186 51.61 7.63 4.48
N GLU A 187 51.14 7.27 5.67
CA GLU A 187 50.83 8.17 6.78
C GLU A 187 51.99 8.17 7.80
N ALA A 188 52.38 9.36 8.26
CA ALA A 188 53.50 9.62 9.16
C ALA A 188 53.08 9.54 10.64
N GLY A 189 53.92 8.94 11.50
CA GLY A 189 53.78 9.02 12.97
C GLY A 189 54.59 8.00 13.77
N GLN A 190 55.82 8.38 14.18
CA GLN A 190 56.77 7.68 15.09
C GLN A 190 56.18 7.43 16.52
N PRO A 191 56.75 6.59 17.44
CA PRO A 191 58.17 6.60 17.84
C PRO A 191 58.89 5.30 18.31
N ALA A 192 60.23 5.43 18.36
CA ALA A 192 61.21 4.88 19.31
C ALA A 192 62.12 3.66 18.94
N ALA A 193 63.42 3.96 19.06
CA ALA A 193 64.57 3.12 19.45
C ALA A 193 65.25 2.20 18.41
N ALA A 194 66.39 2.67 17.86
CA ALA A 194 67.72 2.19 18.28
C ALA A 194 68.83 3.05 17.65
N ALA A 195 69.76 3.51 18.49
CA ALA A 195 71.00 4.20 18.12
C ALA A 195 71.90 3.29 17.25
N ILE A 196 72.79 3.82 16.42
CA ILE A 196 74.20 4.09 16.76
C ILE A 196 74.80 5.07 15.73
N ALA A 197 75.64 5.97 16.24
CA ALA A 197 76.45 7.00 15.57
C ALA A 197 77.40 6.45 14.48
N HIS A 198 77.90 7.21 13.49
CA HIS A 198 78.77 8.38 13.62
C HIS A 198 78.93 9.11 12.25
N PRO A 199 79.39 10.39 12.24
CA PRO A 199 79.38 11.29 11.09
C PRO A 199 80.76 11.46 10.44
N THR A 200 80.84 11.70 9.12
CA THR A 200 81.83 12.62 8.53
C THR A 200 81.44 13.00 7.09
N ALA A 201 81.40 14.30 6.80
CA ALA A 201 81.30 14.91 5.45
C ALA A 201 82.73 15.10 4.84
N PRO A 202 82.97 15.81 3.72
CA PRO A 202 82.28 15.96 2.41
C PRO A 202 83.21 15.70 1.17
N ILE A 203 82.63 15.59 -0.06
CA ILE A 203 82.94 16.17 -1.43
C ILE A 203 84.45 16.32 -1.89
N PRO A 204 84.92 16.35 -3.20
CA PRO A 204 84.32 16.26 -4.57
C PRO A 204 85.07 15.37 -5.64
N MET A 205 84.43 15.28 -6.83
CA MET A 205 84.94 15.27 -8.23
C MET A 205 86.34 14.69 -8.59
N THR A 206 86.42 13.81 -9.61
CA THR A 206 86.82 14.16 -11.01
C THR A 206 86.79 12.94 -11.94
N GLU A 207 86.54 13.23 -13.23
CA GLU A 207 86.62 12.37 -14.41
C GLU A 207 88.04 11.80 -14.65
N VAL A 208 88.14 10.58 -15.19
CA VAL A 208 88.56 10.24 -16.58
C VAL A 208 88.05 8.83 -16.90
#